data_AF-A0A3Q0JIP7-F1
#
_entry.id   AF-A0A3Q0JIP7-F1
#
_cell.length_a   1.000
_cell.length_b   1.000
_cell.length_c   1.000
_cell.angle_alpha   90.00
_cell.angle_beta   90.00
_cell.angle_gamma   90.00
#
_symmetry.space_group_name_H-M   'P 1'
#
loop_
_entity.id
_entity.type
_entity.pdbx_description
1 polymer ?
#
loop_
_entity_poly.entity_id
_entity_poly.type
_entity_poly.pdbx_seq_one_letter_code
_entity_poly.pdbx_strand_id
1 'polypeptide(L)'
;ITSIIKQGVDILKRLYMSKNENIRVRALVGLCKLGSMGGSDASIRPFADGSTRKLAEACRRFLVNPARDPDIRRWAAEGLAYLTLDAEVKEALIEDKPALAALVDVASSGKPACTYGVVTTLVNLCNAYDKQEIIPEMIELAKFAKHHIPEDHELDDPDFVTKRLLVLGKS
;
A
#
# COMPACT_ATOMS: atom_id res chain seq x y z
N ILE A 1 16.58 -11.59 -14.88
CA ILE A 1 15.43 -10.75 -14.44
C ILE A 1 15.87 -9.63 -13.47
N THR A 2 16.85 -9.86 -12.59
CA THR A 2 17.36 -8.88 -11.60
C THR A 2 17.98 -7.59 -12.17
N SER A 3 18.64 -7.61 -13.34
CA SER A 3 19.29 -6.41 -13.90
C SER A 3 18.29 -5.32 -14.34
N ILE A 4 17.17 -5.71 -14.96
CA ILE A 4 16.15 -4.76 -15.45
C ILE A 4 15.45 -4.07 -14.29
N ILE A 5 15.11 -4.81 -13.23
CA ILE A 5 14.47 -4.25 -12.03
C ILE A 5 15.40 -3.24 -11.35
N LYS A 6 16.69 -3.56 -11.20
CA LYS A 6 17.67 -2.66 -10.59
C LYS A 6 17.81 -1.35 -11.38
N GLN A 7 17.95 -1.44 -12.70
CA GLN A 7 18.00 -0.25 -13.57
C GLN A 7 16.69 0.56 -13.50
N GLY A 8 15.54 -0.12 -13.47
CA GLY A 8 14.22 0.52 -13.32
C GLY A 8 14.09 1.29 -12.01
N VAL A 9 14.54 0.72 -10.89
CA VAL A 9 14.55 1.38 -9.58
C VAL A 9 15.37 2.68 -9.63
N ASP A 10 16.57 2.65 -10.24
CA ASP A 10 17.43 3.83 -10.32
C ASP A 10 16.83 4.93 -11.20
N ILE A 11 16.10 4.55 -12.26
CA ILE A 11 15.32 5.51 -13.07
C ILE A 11 14.19 6.11 -12.23
N LEU A 12 13.41 5.29 -11.52
CA LEU A 12 12.31 5.76 -10.68
C LEU A 12 12.79 6.71 -9.57
N LYS A 13 13.91 6.39 -8.91
CA LYS A 13 14.53 7.28 -7.91
C LYS A 13 14.90 8.65 -8.50
N ARG A 14 15.48 8.68 -9.70
CA ARG A 14 15.80 9.95 -10.38
C ARG A 14 14.54 10.74 -10.75
N LEU A 15 13.51 10.07 -11.28
CA LEU A 15 12.24 10.71 -11.62
C LEU A 15 11.49 11.22 -10.39
N TYR A 16 11.62 10.54 -9.25
CA TYR A 16 11.07 10.99 -7.96
C TYR A 16 11.72 12.29 -7.47
N MET A 17 12.94 12.61 -7.89
CA MET A 17 13.60 13.90 -7.59
C MET A 17 13.15 15.04 -8.53
N SER A 18 12.21 14.78 -9.45
CA SER A 18 11.72 15.80 -10.38
C SER A 18 11.00 16.94 -9.68
N LYS A 19 11.20 18.17 -10.19
CA LYS A 19 10.43 19.36 -9.79
C LYS A 19 8.99 19.29 -10.30
N ASN A 20 8.74 18.56 -11.39
CA ASN A 20 7.41 18.36 -11.92
C ASN A 20 6.66 17.33 -11.07
N GLU A 21 5.59 17.76 -10.41
CA GLU A 21 4.84 16.94 -9.46
C GLU A 21 4.12 15.77 -10.14
N ASN A 22 3.69 15.93 -11.40
CA ASN A 22 3.08 14.85 -12.19
C ASN A 22 4.07 13.72 -12.48
N ILE A 23 5.35 14.05 -12.70
CA ILE A 23 6.41 13.05 -12.85
C ILE A 23 6.72 12.42 -11.49
N ARG A 24 6.87 13.26 -10.46
CA ARG A 24 7.24 12.82 -9.11
C ARG A 24 6.23 11.83 -8.54
N VAL A 25 4.94 12.10 -8.64
CA VAL A 25 3.89 11.21 -8.09
C VAL A 25 3.82 9.87 -8.85
N ARG A 26 3.99 9.87 -10.17
CA ARG A 26 4.02 8.61 -10.96
C ARG A 26 5.24 7.76 -10.64
N ALA A 27 6.40 8.41 -10.47
CA ALA A 27 7.61 7.72 -10.02
C ALA A 27 7.45 7.15 -8.60
N LEU A 28 6.81 7.90 -7.70
CA LEU A 28 6.45 7.44 -6.36
C LEU A 28 5.60 6.18 -6.42
N VAL A 29 4.55 6.13 -7.25
CA VAL A 29 3.70 4.94 -7.41
C VAL A 29 4.50 3.73 -7.88
N GLY A 30 5.43 3.91 -8.82
CA GLY A 30 6.34 2.85 -9.24
C GLY A 30 7.20 2.31 -8.09
N LEU A 31 7.74 3.19 -7.24
CA LEU A 31 8.46 2.80 -6.04
C LEU A 31 7.56 2.09 -5.02
N CYS A 32 6.31 2.56 -4.84
CA CYS A 32 5.33 1.94 -3.95
C CYS A 32 5.01 0.51 -4.36
N LYS A 33 4.78 0.28 -5.66
CA LYS A 33 4.52 -1.05 -6.21
C LYS A 33 5.69 -2.01 -6.05
N LEU A 34 6.92 -1.51 -6.16
CA LEU A 34 8.12 -2.31 -5.86
C LEU A 34 8.24 -2.59 -4.36
N GLY A 35 7.79 -1.66 -3.51
CA GLY A 35 7.74 -1.84 -2.06
C GLY A 35 6.72 -2.87 -1.58
N SER A 36 5.72 -3.18 -2.40
CA SER A 36 4.71 -4.19 -2.11
C SER A 36 5.05 -5.58 -2.65
N MET A 37 6.28 -5.80 -3.12
CA MET A 37 6.72 -7.17 -3.45
C MET A 37 6.65 -8.04 -2.19
N GLY A 38 6.13 -9.27 -2.28
CA GLY A 38 5.84 -10.09 -1.08
C GLY A 38 4.40 -9.96 -0.56
N GLY A 39 3.64 -8.96 -1.01
CA GLY A 39 2.21 -8.89 -0.72
C GLY A 39 1.94 -8.70 0.78
N SER A 40 1.15 -9.59 1.38
CA SER A 40 0.80 -9.60 2.80
C SER A 40 1.73 -10.45 3.67
N ASP A 41 2.80 -11.02 3.10
CA ASP A 41 3.77 -11.82 3.83
C ASP A 41 4.67 -10.92 4.69
N ALA A 42 4.47 -10.91 6.00
CA ALA A 42 5.14 -10.04 6.95
C ALA A 42 6.66 -10.24 7.02
N SER A 43 7.12 -11.43 6.62
CA SER A 43 8.54 -11.80 6.59
C SER A 43 9.28 -11.28 5.35
N ILE A 44 8.56 -10.92 4.27
CA ILE A 44 9.15 -10.38 3.05
C ILE A 44 9.12 -8.86 3.11
N ARG A 45 10.30 -8.25 3.27
CA ARG A 45 10.47 -6.79 3.26
C ARG A 45 11.32 -6.35 2.07
N PRO A 46 10.71 -5.88 0.96
CA PRO A 46 11.45 -5.49 -0.26
C PRO A 46 12.37 -4.29 -0.06
N PHE A 47 12.04 -3.45 0.92
CA PHE A 47 12.83 -2.30 1.29
C PHE A 47 13.33 -2.43 2.72
N ALA A 48 14.41 -1.70 3.02
CA ALA A 48 14.91 -1.58 4.38
C ALA A 48 13.82 -1.05 5.33
N ASP A 49 13.85 -1.49 6.58
CA ASP A 49 12.88 -1.13 7.61
C ASP A 49 12.56 0.37 7.64
N GLY A 50 11.26 0.68 7.73
CA GLY A 50 10.73 2.05 7.76
C GLY A 50 10.66 2.75 6.39
N SER A 51 11.19 2.17 5.31
CA SER A 51 11.10 2.77 3.97
C SER A 51 9.68 2.77 3.42
N THR A 52 8.92 1.70 3.65
CA THR A 52 7.50 1.57 3.26
C THR A 52 6.66 2.69 3.87
N ARG A 53 6.83 2.95 5.17
CA ARG A 53 6.15 4.05 5.87
C ARG A 53 6.52 5.43 5.33
N LYS A 54 7.79 5.66 4.95
CA LYS A 54 8.21 6.93 4.32
C LYS A 54 7.55 7.14 2.95
N LEU A 55 7.39 6.08 2.16
CA LEU A 55 6.67 6.15 0.89
C LEU A 55 5.17 6.42 1.11
N ALA A 56 4.56 5.78 2.11
CA ALA A 56 3.17 6.02 2.48
C ALA A 56 2.94 7.47 2.92
N GLU A 57 3.83 8.02 3.75
CA GLU A 57 3.82 9.43 4.16
C GLU A 57 3.97 10.39 2.96
N ALA A 58 4.80 10.02 1.97
CA ALA A 58 4.91 10.80 0.74
C ALA A 58 3.61 10.79 -0.07
N CYS A 59 2.95 9.63 -0.21
CA CYS A 59 1.63 9.54 -0.84
C CYS A 59 0.61 10.39 -0.08
N ARG A 60 0.57 10.26 1.25
CA ARG A 60 -0.30 11.04 2.13
C ARG A 60 -0.19 12.54 1.86
N ARG A 61 1.01 13.09 1.77
CA ARG A 61 1.23 14.53 1.46
C ARG A 61 0.68 14.98 0.11
N PHE A 62 0.71 14.10 -0.88
CA PHE A 62 0.09 14.38 -2.19
C PHE A 62 -1.43 14.27 -2.14
N LEU A 63 -1.96 13.33 -1.35
CA LEU A 63 -3.38 13.04 -1.26
C LEU A 63 -4.17 14.14 -0.51
N VAL A 64 -3.67 14.57 0.65
CA VAL A 64 -4.43 15.42 1.60
C VAL A 64 -4.50 16.90 1.20
N ASN A 65 -3.69 17.36 0.26
CA ASN A 65 -3.71 18.76 -0.15
C ASN A 65 -4.77 18.97 -1.26
N PRO A 66 -5.91 19.62 -0.96
CA PRO A 66 -7.01 19.78 -1.92
C PRO A 66 -6.68 20.74 -3.06
N ALA A 67 -5.67 21.61 -2.90
CA ALA A 67 -5.23 22.52 -3.95
C ALA A 67 -4.39 21.83 -5.04
N ARG A 68 -4.01 20.57 -4.84
CA ARG A 68 -3.29 19.78 -5.85
C ARG A 68 -4.23 19.31 -6.94
N ASP A 69 -3.65 19.11 -8.12
CA ASP A 69 -4.33 18.49 -9.27
C ASP A 69 -5.04 17.18 -8.84
N PRO A 70 -6.33 17.00 -9.17
CA PRO A 70 -7.07 15.78 -8.88
C PRO A 70 -6.37 14.50 -9.36
N ASP A 71 -5.67 14.52 -10.50
CA ASP A 71 -4.92 13.36 -11.00
C ASP A 71 -3.70 13.05 -10.11
N ILE A 72 -3.06 14.05 -9.52
CA ILE A 72 -1.98 13.83 -8.53
C ILE A 72 -2.53 13.14 -7.29
N ARG A 73 -3.67 13.60 -6.76
CA ARG A 73 -4.33 12.97 -5.60
C ARG A 73 -4.75 11.53 -5.93
N ARG A 74 -5.22 11.28 -7.15
CA ARG A 74 -5.54 9.94 -7.66
C ARG A 74 -4.32 9.01 -7.66
N TRP A 75 -3.19 9.44 -8.22
CA TRP A 75 -1.96 8.65 -8.19
C TRP A 75 -1.48 8.38 -6.78
N ALA A 76 -1.62 9.34 -5.86
CA ALA A 76 -1.27 9.14 -4.47
C ALA A 76 -2.12 8.03 -3.81
N ALA A 77 -3.43 8.01 -4.06
CA ALA A 77 -4.31 6.93 -3.61
C ALA A 77 -3.90 5.56 -4.22
N GLU A 78 -3.49 5.54 -5.49
CA GLU A 78 -2.96 4.32 -6.13
C GLU A 78 -1.64 3.84 -5.49
N GLY A 79 -0.77 4.75 -5.08
CA GLY A 79 0.43 4.41 -4.32
C GLY A 79 0.10 3.78 -2.96
N LEU A 80 -0.88 4.34 -2.24
CA LEU A 80 -1.36 3.77 -0.96
C LEU A 80 -1.98 2.38 -1.15
N ALA A 81 -2.64 2.12 -2.26
CA ALA A 81 -3.20 0.80 -2.55
C ALA A 81 -2.14 -0.31 -2.56
N TYR A 82 -0.92 -0.02 -3.02
CA TYR A 82 0.19 -0.98 -2.95
C TYR A 82 0.77 -1.09 -1.54
N LEU A 83 0.93 0.04 -0.84
CA LEU A 83 1.61 0.06 0.46
C LEU A 83 0.74 -0.40 1.63
N THR A 84 -0.59 -0.33 1.49
CA THR A 84 -1.51 -0.78 2.55
C THR A 84 -1.63 -2.29 2.67
N LEU A 85 -0.83 -3.07 1.95
CA LEU A 85 -0.62 -4.48 2.27
C LEU A 85 0.25 -4.66 3.53
N ASP A 86 1.08 -3.68 3.85
CA ASP A 86 1.89 -3.63 5.07
C ASP A 86 1.04 -3.21 6.28
N ALA A 87 1.05 -4.01 7.34
CA ALA A 87 0.17 -3.80 8.48
C ALA A 87 0.49 -2.54 9.30
N GLU A 88 1.76 -2.11 9.36
CA GLU A 88 2.13 -0.84 10.00
C GLU A 88 1.59 0.35 9.21
N VAL A 89 1.57 0.27 7.88
CA VAL A 89 0.96 1.30 7.03
C VAL A 89 -0.55 1.34 7.23
N LYS A 90 -1.22 0.19 7.39
CA LYS A 90 -2.67 0.14 7.70
C LYS A 90 -2.99 0.88 9.00
N GLU A 91 -2.26 0.59 10.08
CA GLU A 91 -2.46 1.24 11.38
C GLU A 91 -2.09 2.73 11.35
N ALA A 92 -1.05 3.13 10.62
CA ALA A 92 -0.74 4.55 10.45
C ALA A 92 -1.83 5.30 9.68
N LEU A 93 -2.38 4.69 8.61
CA LEU A 93 -3.38 5.33 7.75
C LEU A 93 -4.75 5.44 8.43
N ILE A 94 -5.16 4.43 9.22
CA ILE A 94 -6.45 4.47 9.90
C ILE A 94 -6.54 5.60 10.94
N GLU A 95 -5.40 6.00 11.52
CA GLU A 95 -5.34 7.09 12.49
C GLU A 95 -5.33 8.48 11.81
N ASP A 96 -5.06 8.56 10.50
CA ASP A 96 -4.99 9.80 9.74
C ASP A 96 -6.34 10.17 9.11
N LYS A 97 -7.25 10.73 9.93
CA LYS A 97 -8.58 11.18 9.49
C LYS A 97 -8.55 12.09 8.25
N PRO A 98 -7.65 13.09 8.14
CA PRO A 98 -7.50 13.87 6.91
C PRO A 98 -7.23 13.02 5.66
N ALA A 99 -6.40 11.98 5.76
CA ALA A 99 -6.13 11.09 4.63
C ALA A 99 -7.35 10.24 4.28
N LEU A 100 -8.08 9.70 5.28
CA LEU A 100 -9.32 8.95 5.06
C LEU A 100 -10.38 9.81 4.35
N ALA A 101 -10.60 11.04 4.82
CA ALA A 101 -11.52 11.97 4.16
C ALA A 101 -11.08 12.28 2.72
N ALA A 102 -9.78 12.50 2.50
CA ALA A 102 -9.26 12.76 1.17
C ALA A 102 -9.40 11.56 0.20
N LEU A 103 -9.36 10.32 0.69
CA LEU A 103 -9.67 9.12 -0.11
C LEU A 103 -11.13 9.11 -0.57
N VAL A 104 -12.06 9.42 0.35
CA VAL A 104 -13.49 9.52 0.06
C VAL A 104 -13.76 10.62 -0.98
N ASP A 105 -13.12 11.78 -0.85
CA ASP A 105 -13.22 12.87 -1.83
C ASP A 105 -12.75 12.42 -3.22
N VAL A 106 -11.62 11.72 -3.30
CA VAL A 106 -11.08 11.21 -4.57
C VAL A 106 -12.03 10.20 -5.21
N ALA A 107 -12.61 9.29 -4.43
CA ALA A 107 -13.62 8.34 -4.92
C ALA A 107 -14.91 9.02 -5.38
N SER A 108 -15.32 10.08 -4.68
CA SER A 108 -16.53 10.85 -4.98
C SER A 108 -16.46 11.62 -6.30
N SER A 109 -15.27 11.71 -6.94
CA SER A 109 -15.11 12.29 -8.27
C SER A 109 -15.80 11.52 -9.40
N GLY A 110 -16.30 10.31 -9.15
CA GLY A 110 -17.09 9.51 -10.10
C GLY A 110 -16.31 8.93 -11.29
N LYS A 111 -14.99 9.13 -11.34
CA LYS A 111 -14.12 8.59 -12.40
C LYS A 111 -13.68 7.16 -12.05
N PRO A 112 -13.93 6.16 -12.91
CA PRO A 112 -13.51 4.77 -12.64
C PRO A 112 -12.02 4.62 -12.33
N ALA A 113 -11.16 5.42 -12.98
CA ALA A 113 -9.72 5.45 -12.72
C ALA A 113 -9.34 5.89 -11.30
N CYS A 114 -10.21 6.65 -10.62
CA CYS A 114 -10.04 7.06 -9.23
C CYS A 114 -10.53 6.00 -8.24
N THR A 115 -11.42 5.12 -8.67
CA THR A 115 -12.07 4.12 -7.81
C THR A 115 -11.11 3.00 -7.41
N TYR A 116 -10.28 2.50 -8.34
CA TYR A 116 -9.40 1.35 -8.06
C TYR A 116 -8.46 1.60 -6.88
N GLY A 117 -7.67 2.68 -6.90
CA GLY A 117 -6.70 2.96 -5.84
C GLY A 117 -7.37 3.15 -4.48
N VAL A 118 -8.50 3.85 -4.43
CA VAL A 118 -9.24 4.08 -3.19
C VAL A 118 -9.86 2.79 -2.68
N VAL A 119 -10.59 2.05 -3.52
CA VAL A 119 -11.27 0.81 -3.12
C VAL A 119 -10.27 -0.24 -2.67
N THR A 120 -9.16 -0.44 -3.39
CA THR A 120 -8.11 -1.37 -2.97
C THR A 120 -7.50 -0.97 -1.63
N THR A 121 -7.29 0.33 -1.39
CA THR A 121 -6.82 0.83 -0.08
C THR A 121 -7.82 0.47 1.03
N LEU A 122 -9.13 0.66 0.81
CA LEU A 122 -10.17 0.31 1.79
C LEU A 122 -10.26 -1.22 2.00
N VAL A 123 -10.20 -2.01 0.94
CA VAL A 123 -10.15 -3.48 1.00
C VAL A 123 -8.99 -3.93 1.88
N ASN A 124 -7.81 -3.34 1.68
CA ASN A 124 -6.63 -3.66 2.46
C ASN A 124 -6.77 -3.27 3.94
N LEU A 125 -7.31 -2.08 4.23
CA LEU A 125 -7.58 -1.63 5.60
C LEU A 125 -8.62 -2.51 6.33
N CYS A 126 -9.53 -3.13 5.59
CA CYS A 126 -10.53 -4.05 6.14
C CYS A 126 -10.05 -5.50 6.21
N ASN A 127 -8.85 -5.81 5.70
CA ASN A 127 -8.41 -7.19 5.43
C ASN A 127 -9.45 -8.00 4.61
N ALA A 128 -10.17 -7.32 3.70
CA ALA A 128 -11.31 -7.87 2.96
C ALA A 128 -10.88 -8.46 1.60
N TYR A 129 -9.77 -9.17 1.58
CA TYR A 129 -9.21 -9.85 0.41
C TYR A 129 -9.11 -11.35 0.68
N ASP A 130 -9.11 -12.15 -0.38
CA ASP A 130 -8.98 -13.60 -0.25
C ASP A 130 -7.64 -13.95 0.38
N LYS A 131 -7.68 -14.58 1.55
CA LYS A 131 -6.50 -15.21 2.14
C LYS A 131 -6.37 -16.60 1.54
N GLN A 132 -5.19 -16.93 1.04
CA GLN A 132 -4.94 -18.27 0.53
C GLN A 132 -4.94 -19.25 1.70
N GLU A 133 -5.88 -20.18 1.71
CA GLU A 133 -5.92 -21.25 2.71
C GLU A 133 -4.71 -22.17 2.49
N ILE A 134 -3.83 -22.22 3.50
CA ILE A 134 -2.66 -23.10 3.49
C ILE A 134 -3.01 -24.32 4.34
N ILE A 135 -3.28 -25.45 3.68
CA ILE A 135 -3.55 -26.71 4.38
C ILE A 135 -2.29 -27.23 5.09
N PRO A 136 -2.42 -27.95 6.22
CA PRO A 136 -1.27 -28.40 7.03
C PRO A 136 -0.25 -29.22 6.24
N GLU A 137 -0.69 -30.05 5.30
CA GLU A 137 0.17 -30.88 4.47
C GLU A 137 1.10 -30.03 3.59
N MET A 138 0.61 -28.90 3.07
CA MET A 138 1.41 -27.97 2.28
C MET A 138 2.49 -27.27 3.11
N ILE A 139 2.20 -27.01 4.40
CA ILE A 139 3.17 -26.46 5.34
C ILE A 139 4.29 -27.46 5.58
N GLU A 140 3.97 -28.73 5.85
CA GLU A 140 4.97 -29.78 6.07
C GLU A 140 5.82 -30.03 4.81
N LEU A 141 5.22 -29.99 3.61
CA LEU A 141 5.96 -30.05 2.36
C LEU A 141 6.91 -28.85 2.17
N ALA A 142 6.46 -27.64 2.48
CA ALA A 142 7.31 -26.44 2.42
C ALA A 142 8.49 -26.54 3.40
N LYS A 143 8.25 -26.98 4.65
CA LYS A 143 9.31 -27.23 5.64
C LYS A 143 10.33 -28.25 5.15
N PHE A 144 9.87 -29.39 4.62
CA PHE A 144 10.73 -30.43 4.08
C PHE A 144 11.59 -29.93 2.91
N ALA A 145 10.98 -29.17 1.99
CA ALA A 145 11.66 -28.57 0.84
C ALA A 145 12.51 -27.34 1.19
N LYS A 146 12.51 -26.87 2.45
CA LYS A 146 13.10 -25.59 2.88
C LYS A 146 12.59 -24.39 2.07
N HIS A 147 11.34 -24.48 1.63
CA HIS A 147 10.67 -23.38 0.95
C HIS A 147 10.14 -22.38 1.99
N HIS A 148 10.11 -21.10 1.62
CA HIS A 148 9.55 -20.04 2.45
C HIS A 148 8.06 -20.27 2.74
N ILE A 149 7.63 -19.97 3.96
CA ILE A 149 6.25 -20.05 4.43
C ILE A 149 5.82 -18.63 4.82
N PRO A 150 4.75 -18.09 4.22
CA PRO A 150 4.29 -16.75 4.55
C PRO A 150 3.93 -16.59 6.02
N GLU A 151 4.27 -15.44 6.58
CA GLU A 151 3.96 -15.08 7.97
C GLU A 151 2.89 -13.99 8.03
N ASP A 152 1.92 -14.15 8.93
CA ASP A 152 0.94 -13.12 9.24
C ASP A 152 1.55 -12.07 10.19
N HIS A 153 1.04 -10.84 10.13
CA HIS A 153 1.43 -9.76 11.02
C HIS A 153 0.42 -9.60 12.17
N GLU A 154 0.87 -9.37 13.41
CA GLU A 154 0.00 -9.18 14.59
C GLU A 154 -1.03 -8.04 14.44
N LEU A 155 -0.64 -6.92 13.83
CA LEU A 155 -1.54 -5.80 13.49
C LEU A 155 -2.64 -6.17 12.47
N ASP A 156 -2.59 -7.35 11.88
CA ASP A 156 -3.64 -7.92 11.03
C ASP A 156 -4.55 -8.93 11.74
N ASP A 157 -4.38 -9.09 13.06
CA ASP A 157 -5.25 -9.89 13.92
C ASP A 157 -6.67 -9.31 14.01
N PRO A 158 -7.69 -10.14 14.34
CA PRO A 158 -9.09 -9.73 14.35
C PRO A 158 -9.41 -8.48 15.18
N ASP A 159 -8.71 -8.26 16.30
CA ASP A 159 -8.94 -7.10 17.16
C ASP A 159 -8.52 -5.77 16.49
N PHE A 160 -7.37 -5.76 15.80
CA PHE A 160 -6.89 -4.60 15.05
C PHE A 160 -7.75 -4.35 13.81
N VAL A 161 -8.15 -5.42 13.10
CA VAL A 161 -9.09 -5.30 11.97
C VAL A 161 -10.42 -4.71 12.45
N THR A 162 -10.96 -5.20 13.58
CA THR A 162 -12.21 -4.68 14.16
C THR A 162 -12.07 -3.21 14.53
N LYS A 163 -10.96 -2.80 15.16
CA LYS A 163 -10.64 -1.39 15.43
C LYS A 163 -10.68 -0.57 14.14
N ARG A 164 -10.04 -1.04 13.06
CA ARG A 164 -10.03 -0.35 11.76
C ARG A 164 -11.42 -0.19 11.17
N LEU A 165 -12.22 -1.25 11.17
CA LEU A 165 -13.61 -1.22 10.70
C LEU A 165 -14.47 -0.22 11.47
N LEU A 166 -14.31 -0.15 12.80
CA LEU A 166 -15.05 0.80 13.64
C LEU A 166 -14.69 2.27 13.35
N VAL A 167 -13.44 2.55 12.97
CA VAL A 167 -13.03 3.89 12.56
C VAL A 167 -13.61 4.21 11.18
N LEU A 168 -13.46 3.31 10.20
CA LEU A 168 -14.00 3.51 8.84
C LEU A 168 -15.51 3.70 8.84
N GLY A 169 -16.26 2.92 9.63
CA GLY A 169 -17.72 3.04 9.71
C GLY A 169 -18.23 4.34 10.35
N LYS A 170 -17.35 5.14 10.96
CA LYS A 170 -17.65 6.46 11.54
C LYS A 170 -17.11 7.62 10.72
N SER A 171 -16.33 7.34 9.67
CA SER A 171 -15.59 8.32 8.86
C SER A 171 -16.44 8.91 7.74
#